data_AF-A0A953YU35-F1
#
_entry.id   AF-A0A953YU35-F1
#
_cell.length_a   1.000
_cell.length_b   1.000
_cell.length_c   1.000
_cell.angle_alpha   90.00
_cell.angle_beta   90.00
_cell.angle_gamma   90.00
#
_symmetry.space_group_name_H-M   'P 1'
#
loop_
_entity.id
_entity.type
_entity.pdbx_description
1 polymer ?
#
loop_
_entity_poly.entity_id
_entity_poly.type
_entity_poly.pdbx_seq_one_letter_code
_entity_poly.pdbx_strand_id
1 'polypeptide(L)'
;MPEITYDKLKNIIAEEEVNGSQVSVTFKCPTTEKIYHAVGTMRPSTGVASKVKKQAKNELLYAAKRGLRGLLRGVLGGGRVGSVAGNVAAQSVPHAGAPVFDRAARERAVIESFEAVAQNFAWDEAAKSYVDAESLEIALSDFDRQLRDHPIDGKWERSVAARMLAEIIAADGQVEDEERDFFASFLTGKDTQSIEDLINKGKLSNLELEECKPDTRASMLMLAYAVAMTDEELAEGELVRLAEFSKAFGVSLDREEALRHWAAQKIVESILMGCYADGELDDEERKRIDQLAQGIGVNEALVAKMDVGVRKRLGVV
;
A
#
# COMPACT_ATOMS: atom_id res chain seq x y z
N MET A 1 2.43 -8.53 5.84
CA MET A 1 2.61 -7.85 7.14
C MET A 1 4.09 -7.58 7.28
N PRO A 2 4.52 -6.32 7.46
CA PRO A 2 5.94 -6.02 7.58
C PRO A 2 6.49 -6.53 8.91
N GLU A 3 7.83 -6.61 9.02
CA GLU A 3 8.50 -6.96 10.27
C GLU A 3 8.09 -5.97 11.39
N ILE A 4 7.64 -6.52 12.53
CA ILE A 4 7.26 -5.76 13.73
C ILE A 4 8.55 -5.32 14.42
N THR A 5 8.84 -4.03 14.40
CA THR A 5 10.00 -3.45 15.08
C THR A 5 9.56 -2.36 16.05
N TYR A 6 10.34 -2.15 17.11
CA TYR A 6 10.02 -1.15 18.12
C TYR A 6 9.84 0.26 17.53
N ASP A 7 10.68 0.64 16.55
CA ASP A 7 10.58 1.94 15.89
C ASP A 7 9.24 2.15 15.18
N LYS A 8 8.61 1.08 14.66
CA LYS A 8 7.29 1.13 14.04
C LYS A 8 6.14 1.18 15.04
N LEU A 9 6.37 0.70 16.27
CA LEU A 9 5.39 0.70 17.35
C LEU A 9 5.36 2.02 18.13
N LYS A 10 6.44 2.81 18.10
CA LYS A 10 6.56 4.06 18.88
C LYS A 10 5.35 4.98 18.80
N ASN A 11 4.76 5.13 17.62
CA ASN A 11 3.68 6.08 17.39
C ASN A 11 2.34 5.61 17.95
N ILE A 12 2.22 4.34 18.32
CA ILE A 12 0.99 3.77 18.89
C ILE A 12 1.13 3.46 20.38
N ILE A 13 2.33 3.58 20.97
CA ILE A 13 2.53 3.38 22.41
C ILE A 13 2.06 4.64 23.13
N ALA A 14 0.95 4.56 23.85
CA ALA A 14 0.42 5.65 24.66
C ALA A 14 1.04 5.67 26.06
N GLU A 15 1.24 4.49 26.65
CA GLU A 15 1.81 4.35 27.99
C GLU A 15 2.66 3.08 28.07
N GLU A 16 3.72 3.15 28.86
CA GLU A 16 4.62 2.03 29.10
C GLU A 16 5.07 2.02 30.56
N GLU A 17 4.62 1.01 31.30
CA GLU A 17 4.97 0.81 32.71
C GLU A 17 5.87 -0.42 32.87
N VAL A 18 6.97 -0.24 33.61
CA VAL A 18 7.95 -1.31 33.86
C VAL A 18 7.79 -1.81 35.30
N ASN A 19 7.39 -3.06 35.46
CA ASN A 19 7.18 -3.72 36.75
C ASN A 19 8.07 -4.95 36.86
N GLY A 20 9.27 -4.77 37.43
CA GLY A 20 10.24 -5.85 37.59
C GLY A 20 10.77 -6.36 36.25
N SER A 21 10.43 -7.60 35.89
CA SER A 21 10.78 -8.22 34.61
C SER A 21 9.68 -8.10 33.55
N GLN A 22 8.57 -7.43 33.85
CA GLN A 22 7.44 -7.27 32.94
C GLN A 22 7.31 -5.82 32.49
N VAL A 23 6.87 -5.64 31.26
CA VAL A 23 6.49 -4.34 30.70
C VAL A 23 5.02 -4.41 30.35
N SER A 24 4.22 -3.55 30.98
CA SER A 24 2.83 -3.34 30.59
C SER A 24 2.79 -2.19 29.61
N VAL A 25 2.23 -2.44 28.42
CA VAL A 25 2.17 -1.47 27.34
C VAL A 25 0.71 -1.22 26.99
N THR A 26 0.37 0.06 26.91
CA THR A 26 -0.93 0.52 26.41
C THR A 26 -0.73 1.06 25.01
N PHE A 27 -1.33 0.38 24.02
CA PHE A 27 -1.34 0.81 22.64
C PHE A 27 -2.61 1.61 22.34
N LYS A 28 -2.50 2.83 21.84
CA LYS A 28 -3.62 3.66 21.38
C LYS A 28 -3.56 3.80 19.86
N CYS A 29 -4.64 3.44 19.17
CA CYS A 29 -4.74 3.72 17.74
C CYS A 29 -4.89 5.24 17.52
N PRO A 30 -4.06 5.89 16.71
CA PRO A 30 -4.13 7.34 16.49
C PRO A 30 -5.42 7.76 15.78
N THR A 31 -6.00 6.90 14.95
CA THR A 31 -7.16 7.24 14.12
C THR A 31 -8.49 7.06 14.85
N THR A 32 -8.62 6.01 15.68
CA THR A 32 -9.89 5.70 16.37
C THR A 32 -9.84 5.86 17.87
N GLU A 33 -8.68 6.20 18.42
CA GLU A 33 -8.46 6.36 19.85
C GLU A 33 -8.71 5.10 20.69
N LYS A 34 -9.02 3.95 20.07
CA LYS A 34 -9.17 2.68 20.76
C LYS A 34 -7.87 2.28 21.45
N ILE A 35 -8.02 1.70 22.63
CA ILE A 35 -6.92 1.36 23.52
C ILE A 35 -6.84 -0.15 23.69
N TYR A 36 -5.63 -0.68 23.57
CA TYR A 36 -5.32 -2.09 23.76
C TYR A 36 -4.21 -2.24 24.80
N HIS A 37 -4.44 -3.09 25.80
CA HIS A 37 -3.45 -3.36 26.84
C HIS A 37 -2.81 -4.71 26.64
N ALA A 38 -1.48 -4.78 26.76
CA ALA A 38 -0.74 -6.02 26.70
C ALA A 38 0.45 -6.00 27.65
N VAL A 39 0.95 -7.19 28.00
CA VAL A 39 2.10 -7.35 28.89
C VAL A 39 3.14 -8.22 28.20
N GLY A 40 4.39 -7.75 28.18
CA GLY A 40 5.55 -8.49 27.67
C GLY A 40 6.57 -8.77 28.77
N THR A 41 7.47 -9.72 28.55
CA THR A 41 8.49 -10.11 29.54
C THR A 41 9.89 -9.75 29.04
N MET A 42 10.62 -8.95 29.82
CA MET A 42 12.00 -8.57 29.51
C MET A 42 12.94 -9.76 29.65
N ARG A 43 13.69 -10.03 28.59
CA ARG A 43 14.81 -11.00 28.58
C ARG A 43 16.10 -10.23 28.29
N PRO A 44 17.26 -10.57 28.89
CA PRO A 44 18.54 -9.91 28.60
C PRO A 44 18.96 -10.07 27.13
N SER A 45 19.49 -9.01 26.49
CA SER A 45 19.80 -9.01 25.06
C SER A 45 21.29 -9.19 24.75
N THR A 46 21.57 -9.74 23.57
CA THR A 46 22.90 -9.77 22.94
C THR A 46 22.83 -9.10 21.55
N GLY A 47 22.86 -7.76 21.51
CA GLY A 47 23.23 -6.85 20.38
C GLY A 47 22.48 -6.97 19.03
N VAL A 48 22.40 -6.01 18.10
CA VAL A 48 22.69 -4.56 17.90
C VAL A 48 21.76 -4.12 16.73
N ALA A 49 21.22 -2.90 16.74
CA ALA A 49 20.43 -2.34 15.62
C ALA A 49 20.93 -0.94 15.19
N SER A 50 20.80 -0.61 13.89
CA SER A 50 21.24 0.63 13.25
C SER A 50 20.08 1.40 12.61
N LYS A 51 20.23 2.74 12.52
CA LYS A 51 19.29 3.71 11.94
C LYS A 51 19.69 4.15 10.54
N VAL A 52 18.71 4.47 9.70
CA VAL A 52 18.84 5.41 8.57
C VAL A 52 17.58 6.27 8.47
N LYS A 53 17.73 7.58 8.24
CA LYS A 53 16.69 8.50 7.75
C LYS A 53 17.23 9.21 6.51
N LYS A 54 16.34 9.54 5.57
CA LYS A 54 16.65 10.22 4.31
C LYS A 54 15.75 11.45 4.11
N GLN A 55 16.13 12.29 3.17
CA GLN A 55 15.60 13.64 2.90
C GLN A 55 15.25 13.78 1.40
N ALA A 56 14.36 14.76 1.10
CA ALA A 56 14.22 15.61 -0.10
C ALA A 56 12.93 15.51 -0.95
N LYS A 57 12.51 16.69 -1.45
CA LYS A 57 11.31 17.06 -2.25
C LYS A 57 11.63 17.20 -3.75
N ASN A 58 10.62 16.91 -4.60
CA ASN A 58 10.26 17.49 -5.92
C ASN A 58 9.16 16.62 -6.61
N GLU A 59 8.00 16.46 -5.96
CA GLU A 59 7.46 15.11 -5.85
C GLU A 59 5.93 14.93 -5.87
N LEU A 60 5.13 15.72 -6.60
CA LEU A 60 3.65 15.52 -6.61
C LEU A 60 3.18 14.42 -7.56
N LEU A 61 3.48 14.53 -8.85
CA LEU A 61 3.16 13.51 -9.86
C LEU A 61 4.00 12.24 -9.61
N TYR A 62 5.25 12.42 -9.20
CA TYR A 62 6.09 11.37 -8.65
C TYR A 62 5.53 10.77 -7.34
N ALA A 63 4.73 11.48 -6.54
CA ALA A 63 4.06 10.88 -5.37
C ALA A 63 2.83 10.07 -5.76
N ALA A 64 2.03 10.50 -6.75
CA ALA A 64 0.96 9.67 -7.31
C ALA A 64 1.52 8.35 -7.86
N LYS A 65 2.53 8.48 -8.74
CA LYS A 65 3.29 7.36 -9.31
C LYS A 65 3.95 6.53 -8.19
N ARG A 66 4.51 7.12 -7.13
CA ARG A 66 5.08 6.36 -5.99
C ARG A 66 4.08 5.69 -5.06
N GLY A 67 2.90 6.30 -4.84
CA GLY A 67 1.82 5.70 -4.07
C GLY A 67 1.29 4.44 -4.76
N LEU A 68 1.05 4.55 -6.07
CA LEU A 68 0.76 3.40 -6.92
C LEU A 68 1.89 2.37 -6.89
N ARG A 69 3.16 2.77 -7.00
CA ARG A 69 4.31 1.84 -6.91
C ARG A 69 4.31 1.00 -5.63
N GLY A 70 3.99 1.60 -4.48
CA GLY A 70 3.93 0.89 -3.19
C GLY A 70 2.87 -0.22 -3.18
N LEU A 71 1.68 0.08 -3.71
CA LEU A 71 0.57 -0.87 -3.81
C LEU A 71 0.86 -1.99 -4.81
N LEU A 72 1.39 -1.61 -5.97
CA LEU A 72 1.62 -2.53 -7.10
C LEU A 72 2.78 -3.49 -6.83
N ARG A 73 3.79 -3.03 -6.09
CA ARG A 73 4.85 -3.92 -5.58
C ARG A 73 4.29 -5.02 -4.67
N GLY A 74 3.25 -4.72 -3.89
CA GLY A 74 2.55 -5.72 -3.06
C GLY A 74 1.72 -6.72 -3.88
N VAL A 75 1.15 -6.28 -5.02
CA VAL A 75 0.30 -7.11 -5.89
C VAL A 75 1.14 -8.05 -6.79
N LEU A 76 2.26 -7.58 -7.34
CA LEU A 76 3.05 -8.33 -8.33
C LEU A 76 4.41 -8.82 -7.84
N GLY A 77 4.99 -8.18 -6.83
CA GLY A 77 6.31 -8.47 -6.28
C GLY A 77 6.30 -9.50 -5.16
N GLY A 78 5.89 -10.73 -5.46
CA GLY A 78 6.28 -11.93 -4.71
C GLY A 78 6.03 -11.95 -3.19
N GLY A 79 4.85 -12.43 -2.79
CA GLY A 79 4.71 -13.35 -1.65
C GLY A 79 4.45 -12.74 -0.26
N ARG A 80 3.25 -12.99 0.26
CA ARG A 80 3.05 -13.20 1.71
C ARG A 80 3.87 -14.42 2.13
N VAL A 81 5.03 -14.23 2.76
CA VAL A 81 5.69 -15.31 3.51
C VAL A 81 5.00 -15.40 4.86
N GLY A 82 4.13 -16.39 4.98
CA GLY A 82 3.76 -16.96 6.26
C GLY A 82 4.89 -17.88 6.74
N SER A 83 5.27 -17.74 7.99
CA SER A 83 5.92 -18.81 8.75
C SER A 83 5.48 -18.72 10.21
N VAL A 84 4.36 -19.41 10.49
CA VAL A 84 4.08 -19.98 11.80
C VAL A 84 4.94 -21.23 11.93
N ALA A 85 5.86 -21.26 12.88
CA ALA A 85 6.37 -22.48 13.50
C ALA A 85 7.12 -22.11 14.79
N GLY A 86 6.51 -22.42 15.93
CA GLY A 86 7.17 -22.32 17.22
C GLY A 86 8.17 -23.46 17.43
N ASN A 87 8.99 -23.30 18.47
CA ASN A 87 9.30 -24.41 19.36
C ASN A 87 9.57 -23.93 20.78
N VAL A 88 8.93 -24.65 21.69
CA VAL A 88 8.99 -24.61 23.14
C VAL A 88 10.15 -25.50 23.60
N ALA A 89 10.94 -25.03 24.58
CA ALA A 89 11.55 -25.78 25.70
C ALA A 89 12.85 -25.08 26.16
N ALA A 90 13.32 -25.09 27.40
CA ALA A 90 12.78 -25.22 28.77
C ALA A 90 13.98 -25.06 29.72
N GLN A 91 13.74 -24.57 30.96
CA GLN A 91 14.54 -24.77 32.20
C GLN A 91 15.93 -24.06 32.30
N SER A 92 16.42 -23.51 33.44
CA SER A 92 15.95 -23.35 34.83
C SER A 92 16.98 -22.51 35.66
N VAL A 93 16.50 -21.50 36.44
CA VAL A 93 16.74 -21.09 37.88
C VAL A 93 18.20 -21.02 38.48
N PRO A 94 18.53 -20.28 39.58
CA PRO A 94 18.31 -18.89 40.04
C PRO A 94 19.63 -18.15 40.47
N HIS A 95 19.66 -16.81 40.61
CA HIS A 95 20.23 -16.13 41.82
C HIS A 95 20.12 -14.59 41.82
N ALA A 96 20.17 -14.08 43.05
CA ALA A 96 19.96 -12.73 43.54
C ALA A 96 20.67 -11.57 42.79
N GLY A 97 19.90 -10.48 42.66
CA GLY A 97 20.26 -9.22 42.03
C GLY A 97 19.12 -8.80 41.09
N ALA A 98 18.51 -7.63 41.30
CA ALA A 98 17.54 -7.11 40.33
C ALA A 98 18.24 -7.04 38.96
N PRO A 99 17.78 -7.79 37.93
CA PRO A 99 18.44 -7.78 36.64
C PRO A 99 18.40 -6.36 36.09
N VAL A 100 19.56 -5.82 35.75
CA VAL A 100 19.61 -4.55 35.01
C VAL A 100 19.21 -4.88 33.58
N PHE A 101 17.94 -4.63 33.26
CA PHE A 101 17.42 -4.81 31.91
C PHE A 101 17.96 -3.67 31.04
N ASP A 102 18.59 -4.04 29.92
CA ASP A 102 19.04 -3.07 28.94
C ASP A 102 17.85 -2.56 28.11
N ARG A 103 18.07 -1.45 27.40
CA ARG A 103 17.04 -0.87 26.53
C ARG A 103 16.53 -1.89 25.50
N ALA A 104 17.38 -2.77 25.00
CA ALA A 104 17.00 -3.79 24.04
C ALA A 104 16.11 -4.89 24.64
N ALA A 105 16.27 -5.24 25.92
CA ALA A 105 15.32 -6.10 26.64
C ALA A 105 13.93 -5.48 26.72
N ARG A 106 13.86 -4.17 26.98
CA ARG A 106 12.61 -3.41 27.02
C ARG A 106 11.95 -3.34 25.63
N GLU A 107 12.70 -2.96 24.59
CA GLU A 107 12.20 -2.89 23.21
C GLU A 107 11.65 -4.25 22.72
N ARG A 108 12.30 -5.36 23.10
CA ARG A 108 11.79 -6.71 22.79
C ARG A 108 10.54 -7.09 23.58
N ALA A 109 10.46 -6.73 24.86
CA ALA A 109 9.25 -6.95 25.65
C ALA A 109 8.06 -6.16 25.08
N VAL A 110 8.29 -4.96 24.57
CA VAL A 110 7.26 -4.18 23.87
C VAL A 110 6.82 -4.88 22.58
N ILE A 111 7.74 -5.40 21.77
CA ILE A 111 7.40 -6.18 20.57
C ILE A 111 6.59 -7.43 20.95
N GLU A 112 7.03 -8.20 21.95
CA GLU A 112 6.31 -9.39 22.45
C GLU A 112 4.90 -9.04 22.96
N SER A 113 4.75 -7.91 23.66
CA SER A 113 3.44 -7.43 24.11
C SER A 113 2.54 -7.04 22.93
N PHE A 114 3.09 -6.43 21.88
CA PHE A 114 2.33 -6.07 20.69
C PHE A 114 1.88 -7.31 19.92
N GLU A 115 2.73 -8.34 19.80
CA GLU A 115 2.36 -9.61 19.16
C GLU A 115 1.10 -10.24 19.77
N ALA A 116 0.89 -10.09 21.08
CA ALA A 116 -0.32 -10.57 21.75
C ALA A 116 -1.61 -9.86 21.33
N VAL A 117 -1.52 -8.61 20.86
CA VAL A 117 -2.66 -7.79 20.40
C VAL A 117 -2.62 -7.52 18.90
N ALA A 118 -1.63 -8.05 18.17
CA ALA A 118 -1.37 -7.74 16.77
C ALA A 118 -2.54 -8.04 15.84
N GLN A 119 -3.39 -9.01 16.18
CA GLN A 119 -4.62 -9.32 15.41
C GLN A 119 -5.63 -8.16 15.36
N ASN A 120 -5.58 -7.24 16.32
CA ASN A 120 -6.45 -6.06 16.36
C ASN A 120 -5.86 -4.88 15.57
N PHE A 121 -4.66 -5.03 15.01
CA PHE A 121 -3.97 -4.00 14.27
C PHE A 121 -3.69 -4.47 12.85
N ALA A 122 -3.72 -3.52 11.92
CA ALA A 122 -3.25 -3.71 10.57
C ALA A 122 -2.19 -2.65 10.25
N TRP A 123 -1.22 -3.03 9.42
CA TRP A 123 -0.20 -2.09 8.99
C TRP A 123 -0.74 -1.21 7.88
N ASP A 124 -0.79 0.10 8.12
CA ASP A 124 -1.05 1.10 7.10
C ASP A 124 0.29 1.49 6.45
N GLU A 125 0.47 1.06 5.19
CA GLU A 125 1.69 1.34 4.43
C GLU A 125 1.86 2.84 4.12
N ALA A 126 0.76 3.59 4.02
CA ALA A 126 0.79 5.03 3.75
C ALA A 126 1.25 5.81 4.99
N ALA A 127 0.61 5.58 6.13
CA ALA A 127 0.99 6.21 7.39
C ALA A 127 2.27 5.63 8.01
N LYS A 128 2.77 4.51 7.46
CA LYS A 128 3.90 3.72 8.01
C LYS A 128 3.73 3.46 9.50
N SER A 129 2.51 3.11 9.90
CA SER A 129 2.13 2.88 11.29
C SER A 129 1.07 1.79 11.41
N TYR A 130 0.92 1.24 12.60
CA TYR A 130 -0.16 0.32 12.90
C TYR A 130 -1.44 1.09 13.21
N VAL A 131 -2.54 0.73 12.54
CA VAL A 131 -3.87 1.25 12.82
C VAL A 131 -4.76 0.11 13.27
N ASP A 132 -5.85 0.43 13.96
CA ASP A 132 -6.85 -0.56 14.36
C ASP A 132 -7.41 -1.26 13.12
N ALA A 133 -7.49 -2.59 13.15
CA ALA A 133 -7.79 -3.41 11.96
C ALA A 133 -9.20 -3.13 11.42
N GLU A 134 -10.17 -2.89 12.29
CA GLU A 134 -11.54 -2.49 11.92
C GLU A 134 -11.55 -1.09 11.28
N SER A 135 -10.67 -0.21 11.77
CA SER A 135 -10.49 1.13 11.19
C SER A 135 -9.85 1.06 9.81
N LEU A 136 -8.96 0.08 9.57
CA LEU A 136 -8.39 -0.14 8.24
C LEU A 136 -9.50 -0.49 7.25
N GLU A 137 -10.47 -1.34 7.58
CA GLU A 137 -11.57 -1.67 6.66
C GLU A 137 -12.41 -0.46 6.26
N ILE A 138 -12.62 0.48 7.17
CA ILE A 138 -13.30 1.76 6.90
C ILE A 138 -12.38 2.71 6.12
N ALA A 139 -11.08 2.61 6.32
CA ALA A 139 -10.06 3.48 5.72
C ALA A 139 -9.57 3.03 4.33
N LEU A 140 -9.84 1.78 3.94
CA LEU A 140 -9.49 1.27 2.61
C LEU A 140 -10.42 1.90 1.56
N SER A 141 -9.80 2.51 0.55
CA SER A 141 -10.52 2.92 -0.66
C SER A 141 -11.18 1.70 -1.31
N ASP A 142 -12.21 1.91 -2.11
CA ASP A 142 -12.82 0.82 -2.88
C ASP A 142 -11.80 0.14 -3.81
N PHE A 143 -10.82 0.91 -4.30
CA PHE A 143 -9.67 0.39 -5.05
C PHE A 143 -8.84 -0.61 -4.24
N ASP A 144 -8.47 -0.25 -3.01
CA ASP A 144 -7.66 -1.14 -2.16
C ASP A 144 -8.44 -2.40 -1.75
N ARG A 145 -9.75 -2.25 -1.50
CA ARG A 145 -10.65 -3.40 -1.22
C ARG A 145 -10.72 -4.34 -2.42
N GLN A 146 -10.91 -3.82 -3.63
CA GLN A 146 -10.93 -4.63 -4.86
C GLN A 146 -9.62 -5.42 -5.05
N LEU A 147 -8.45 -4.79 -4.86
CA LEU A 147 -7.17 -5.50 -4.98
C LEU A 147 -6.93 -6.53 -3.88
N ARG A 148 -7.40 -6.26 -2.66
CA ARG A 148 -7.29 -7.17 -1.52
C ARG A 148 -8.16 -8.42 -1.72
N ASP A 149 -9.40 -8.22 -2.14
CA ASP A 149 -10.41 -9.27 -2.24
C ASP A 149 -10.21 -10.10 -3.53
N HIS A 150 -9.65 -9.49 -4.57
CA HIS A 150 -9.37 -10.14 -5.85
C HIS A 150 -7.92 -9.88 -6.32
N PRO A 151 -6.92 -10.48 -5.65
CA PRO A 151 -5.51 -10.22 -5.93
C PRO A 151 -5.04 -10.86 -7.25
N ILE A 152 -4.09 -10.20 -7.92
CA ILE A 152 -3.44 -10.69 -9.15
C ILE A 152 -2.21 -11.54 -8.76
N ASP A 153 -2.45 -12.73 -8.21
CA ASP A 153 -1.41 -13.56 -7.58
C ASP A 153 -0.80 -14.64 -8.50
N GLY A 154 -1.55 -15.07 -9.51
CA GLY A 154 -1.14 -16.13 -10.42
C GLY A 154 -0.10 -15.68 -11.44
N LYS A 155 0.84 -16.57 -11.79
CA LYS A 155 1.94 -16.23 -12.70
C LYS A 155 1.44 -15.80 -14.08
N TRP A 156 0.40 -16.48 -14.58
CA TRP A 156 -0.24 -16.16 -15.84
C TRP A 156 -0.89 -14.77 -15.79
N GLU A 157 -1.73 -14.53 -14.79
CA GLU A 157 -2.45 -13.29 -14.56
C GLU A 157 -1.51 -12.10 -14.43
N ARG A 158 -0.40 -12.26 -13.70
CA ARG A 158 0.64 -11.22 -13.61
C ARG A 158 1.26 -10.90 -14.97
N SER A 159 1.51 -11.92 -15.79
CA SER A 159 2.06 -11.73 -17.14
C SER A 159 1.06 -11.03 -18.06
N VAL A 160 -0.23 -11.37 -17.97
CA VAL A 160 -1.29 -10.72 -18.74
C VAL A 160 -1.45 -9.28 -18.28
N ALA A 161 -1.55 -9.02 -16.97
CA ALA A 161 -1.63 -7.67 -16.42
C ALA A 161 -0.44 -6.79 -16.84
N ALA A 162 0.78 -7.33 -16.79
CA ALA A 162 1.98 -6.62 -17.23
C ALA A 162 1.90 -6.20 -18.72
N ARG A 163 1.52 -7.13 -19.60
CA ARG A 163 1.35 -6.84 -21.04
C ARG A 163 0.22 -5.86 -21.29
N MET A 164 -0.88 -6.00 -20.57
CA MET A 164 -2.04 -5.13 -20.68
C MET A 164 -1.66 -3.68 -20.34
N LEU A 165 -0.93 -3.45 -19.25
CA LEU A 165 -0.44 -2.12 -18.91
C LEU A 165 0.60 -1.59 -19.91
N ALA A 166 1.48 -2.45 -20.42
CA ALA A 166 2.43 -2.05 -21.45
C ALA A 166 1.72 -1.61 -22.75
N GLU A 167 0.61 -2.26 -23.10
CA GLU A 167 -0.20 -1.89 -24.26
C GLU A 167 -0.98 -0.59 -24.08
N ILE A 168 -1.39 -0.27 -22.85
CA ILE A 168 -1.99 1.05 -22.54
C ILE A 168 -0.94 2.14 -22.71
N ILE A 169 0.20 2.01 -22.04
CA ILE A 169 1.31 2.97 -22.12
C ILE A 169 1.78 3.15 -23.57
N ALA A 170 1.80 2.08 -24.37
CA ALA A 170 2.23 2.14 -25.77
C ALA A 170 1.10 2.49 -26.76
N ALA A 171 -0.12 2.79 -26.30
CA ALA A 171 -1.28 2.95 -27.17
C ALA A 171 -1.10 4.09 -28.19
N ASP A 172 -0.41 5.15 -27.79
CA ASP A 172 -0.14 6.32 -28.63
C ASP A 172 1.18 6.21 -29.42
N GLY A 173 1.87 5.08 -29.30
CA GLY A 173 3.09 4.77 -30.07
C GLY A 173 4.36 5.46 -29.58
N GLN A 174 4.28 6.26 -28.52
CA GLN A 174 5.44 6.78 -27.79
C GLN A 174 5.36 6.30 -26.35
N VAL A 175 6.51 5.90 -25.80
CA VAL A 175 6.66 5.57 -24.39
C VAL A 175 7.67 6.55 -23.82
N GLU A 176 7.23 7.39 -22.91
CA GLU A 176 8.07 8.38 -22.25
C GLU A 176 8.95 7.74 -21.18
N ASP A 177 10.09 8.35 -20.87
CA ASP A 177 11.02 7.83 -19.85
C ASP A 177 10.36 7.71 -18.47
N GLU A 178 9.41 8.59 -18.16
CA GLU A 178 8.67 8.54 -16.90
C GLU A 178 7.74 7.32 -16.81
N GLU A 179 7.14 6.93 -17.93
CA GLU A 179 6.30 5.75 -18.04
C GLU A 179 7.15 4.49 -17.99
N ARG A 180 8.33 4.49 -18.62
CA ARG A 180 9.33 3.41 -18.47
C ARG A 180 9.72 3.22 -17.02
N ASP A 181 10.05 4.32 -16.33
CA ASP A 181 10.43 4.28 -14.91
C ASP A 181 9.27 3.80 -14.02
N PHE A 182 8.04 4.26 -14.32
CA PHE A 182 6.83 3.78 -13.67
C PHE A 182 6.63 2.28 -13.91
N PHE A 183 6.75 1.81 -15.14
CA PHE A 183 6.57 0.42 -15.51
C PHE A 183 7.68 -0.50 -14.95
N ALA A 184 8.94 -0.08 -14.98
CA ALA A 184 10.05 -0.83 -14.40
C ALA A 184 9.88 -1.03 -12.89
N SER A 185 9.30 -0.04 -12.20
CA SER A 185 8.97 -0.15 -10.79
C SER A 185 7.73 -1.01 -10.48
N PHE A 186 6.88 -1.26 -11.48
CA PHE A 186 5.71 -2.12 -11.40
C PHE A 186 6.09 -3.61 -11.45
N LEU A 187 7.02 -3.97 -12.35
CA LEU A 187 7.54 -5.32 -12.49
C LEU A 187 8.81 -5.50 -11.66
N THR A 188 8.72 -5.48 -10.33
CA THR A 188 9.89 -5.84 -9.50
C THR A 188 9.80 -7.32 -9.11
N GLY A 189 10.54 -8.18 -9.83
CA GLY A 189 10.59 -9.64 -9.63
C GLY A 189 11.81 -10.27 -10.32
N LYS A 190 11.96 -11.60 -10.26
CA LYS A 190 13.04 -12.33 -10.98
C LYS A 190 12.71 -12.60 -12.46
N ASP A 191 11.46 -12.38 -12.87
CA ASP A 191 10.92 -12.69 -14.20
C ASP A 191 10.60 -11.40 -14.99
N THR A 192 11.37 -10.33 -14.80
CA THR A 192 11.00 -8.98 -15.26
C THR A 192 11.44 -8.75 -16.69
N GLN A 193 10.46 -8.82 -17.59
CA GLN A 193 10.59 -8.35 -18.96
C GLN A 193 10.55 -6.83 -18.98
N SER A 194 11.34 -6.20 -19.84
CA SER A 194 11.24 -4.76 -20.06
C SER A 194 9.89 -4.41 -20.70
N ILE A 195 9.51 -3.13 -20.67
CA ILE A 195 8.28 -2.70 -21.36
C ILE A 195 8.39 -3.00 -22.87
N GLU A 196 9.57 -2.81 -23.45
CA GLU A 196 9.85 -3.13 -24.85
C GLU A 196 9.72 -4.62 -25.15
N ASP A 197 10.22 -5.49 -24.26
CA ASP A 197 10.05 -6.94 -24.40
C ASP A 197 8.57 -7.35 -24.42
N LEU A 198 7.73 -6.66 -23.64
CA LEU A 198 6.31 -6.94 -23.55
C LEU A 198 5.54 -6.41 -24.76
N ILE A 199 5.87 -5.21 -25.23
CA ILE A 199 5.32 -4.62 -26.46
C ILE A 199 5.67 -5.52 -27.67
N ASN A 200 6.91 -6.00 -27.74
CA ASN A 200 7.39 -6.85 -28.84
C ASN A 200 6.72 -8.23 -28.92
N LYS A 201 6.04 -8.68 -27.87
CA LYS A 201 5.25 -9.93 -27.90
C LYS A 201 3.94 -9.81 -28.68
N GLY A 202 3.59 -8.60 -29.11
CA GLY A 202 2.34 -8.32 -29.78
C GLY A 202 1.16 -8.18 -28.81
N LYS A 203 0.03 -7.73 -29.37
CA LYS A 203 -1.20 -7.47 -28.62
C LYS A 203 -1.73 -8.74 -27.95
N LEU A 204 -2.26 -8.59 -26.74
CA LEU A 204 -3.03 -9.60 -26.04
C LEU A 204 -4.24 -10.00 -26.87
N SER A 205 -4.37 -11.31 -27.08
CA SER A 205 -5.51 -11.92 -27.75
C SER A 205 -6.67 -12.11 -26.77
N ASN A 206 -7.90 -12.18 -27.30
CA ASN A 206 -9.08 -12.43 -26.48
C ASN A 206 -8.99 -13.76 -25.71
N LEU A 207 -8.39 -14.79 -26.32
CA LEU A 207 -8.19 -16.08 -25.66
C LEU A 207 -7.30 -15.94 -24.41
N GLU A 208 -6.22 -15.16 -24.48
CA GLU A 208 -5.34 -14.93 -23.33
C GLU A 208 -6.06 -14.18 -22.19
N LEU A 209 -6.93 -13.24 -22.54
CA LEU A 209 -7.75 -12.48 -21.60
C LEU A 209 -8.84 -13.37 -20.97
N GLU A 210 -9.44 -14.27 -21.74
CA GLU A 210 -10.45 -15.24 -21.29
C GLU A 210 -9.88 -16.30 -20.34
N GLU A 211 -8.60 -16.66 -20.47
CA GLU A 211 -7.93 -17.60 -19.55
C GLU A 211 -7.66 -17.00 -18.16
N CYS A 212 -7.81 -15.67 -17.98
CA CYS A 212 -7.67 -15.04 -16.67
C CYS A 212 -8.87 -15.38 -15.77
N LYS A 213 -8.63 -15.63 -14.48
CA LYS A 213 -9.69 -15.87 -13.48
C LYS A 213 -10.70 -14.72 -13.47
N PRO A 214 -12.03 -14.98 -13.54
CA PRO A 214 -13.07 -13.95 -13.60
C PRO A 214 -12.90 -12.83 -12.57
N ASP A 215 -12.64 -13.21 -11.32
CA ASP A 215 -12.48 -12.31 -10.18
C ASP A 215 -11.31 -11.32 -10.35
N THR A 216 -10.22 -11.74 -10.99
CA THR A 216 -9.00 -10.92 -11.15
C THR A 216 -9.09 -9.92 -12.30
N ARG A 217 -9.99 -10.15 -13.26
CA ARG A 217 -10.15 -9.31 -14.47
C ARG A 217 -10.56 -7.88 -14.11
N ALA A 218 -11.47 -7.72 -13.14
CA ALA A 218 -11.88 -6.42 -12.64
C ALA A 218 -10.70 -5.66 -11.99
N SER A 219 -9.89 -6.36 -11.21
CA SER A 219 -8.67 -5.77 -10.61
C SER A 219 -7.67 -5.36 -11.68
N MET A 220 -7.44 -6.18 -12.70
CA MET A 220 -6.60 -5.83 -13.84
C MET A 220 -7.11 -4.56 -14.53
N LEU A 221 -8.38 -4.55 -14.96
CA LEU A 221 -8.97 -3.41 -15.66
C LEU A 221 -8.90 -2.12 -14.82
N MET A 222 -9.17 -2.20 -13.53
CA MET A 222 -9.04 -1.07 -12.61
C MET A 222 -7.61 -0.53 -12.53
N LEU A 223 -6.60 -1.41 -12.52
CA LEU A 223 -5.20 -0.99 -12.61
C LEU A 223 -4.89 -0.33 -13.95
N ALA A 224 -5.44 -0.84 -15.06
CA ALA A 224 -5.28 -0.24 -16.38
C ALA A 224 -5.80 1.20 -16.42
N TYR A 225 -7.00 1.44 -15.88
CA TYR A 225 -7.52 2.81 -15.73
C TYR A 225 -6.63 3.68 -14.85
N ALA A 226 -6.13 3.14 -13.73
CA ALA A 226 -5.26 3.92 -12.86
C ALA A 226 -3.97 4.37 -13.57
N VAL A 227 -3.38 3.50 -14.40
CA VAL A 227 -2.19 3.84 -15.22
C VAL A 227 -2.51 4.88 -16.27
N ALA A 228 -3.56 4.67 -17.05
CA ALA A 228 -4.00 5.59 -18.11
C ALA A 228 -4.45 6.97 -17.59
N MET A 229 -4.66 7.13 -16.28
CA MET A 229 -5.01 8.41 -15.66
C MET A 229 -3.80 9.12 -15.04
N THR A 230 -2.59 8.55 -15.13
CA THR A 230 -1.43 9.13 -14.46
C THR A 230 -0.83 10.33 -15.18
N ASP A 231 -1.13 10.52 -16.45
CA ASP A 231 -0.67 11.59 -17.33
C ASP A 231 -1.72 12.71 -17.54
N GLU A 232 -2.79 12.70 -16.73
CA GLU A 232 -3.88 13.71 -16.70
C GLU A 232 -4.77 13.77 -17.96
N GLU A 233 -4.35 13.18 -19.07
CA GLU A 233 -5.06 13.16 -20.36
C GLU A 233 -5.23 11.73 -20.88
N LEU A 234 -6.42 11.15 -20.69
CA LEU A 234 -6.77 9.87 -21.31
C LEU A 234 -6.82 10.01 -22.83
N ALA A 235 -5.81 9.51 -23.51
CA ALA A 235 -5.74 9.58 -24.96
C ALA A 235 -6.79 8.68 -25.63
N GLU A 236 -7.17 9.01 -26.86
CA GLU A 236 -8.17 8.23 -27.61
C GLU A 236 -7.70 6.77 -27.82
N GLY A 237 -6.40 6.56 -28.04
CA GLY A 237 -5.81 5.23 -28.19
C GLY A 237 -5.97 4.37 -26.94
N GLU A 238 -5.70 4.94 -25.76
CA GLU A 238 -5.85 4.27 -24.48
C GLU A 238 -7.32 3.94 -24.19
N LEU A 239 -8.23 4.89 -24.43
CA LEU A 239 -9.67 4.67 -24.23
C LEU A 239 -10.21 3.53 -25.10
N VAL A 240 -9.81 3.48 -26.37
CA VAL A 240 -10.16 2.36 -27.26
C VAL A 240 -9.62 1.06 -26.70
N ARG A 241 -8.38 1.03 -26.22
CA ARG A 241 -7.77 -0.20 -25.71
C ARG A 241 -8.37 -0.66 -24.38
N LEU A 242 -8.70 0.27 -23.48
CA LEU A 242 -9.43 -0.01 -22.23
C LEU A 242 -10.82 -0.58 -22.50
N ALA A 243 -11.54 -0.03 -23.49
CA ALA A 243 -12.84 -0.55 -23.90
C ALA A 243 -12.74 -1.97 -24.49
N GLU A 244 -11.70 -2.26 -25.27
CA GLU A 244 -11.42 -3.61 -25.77
C GLU A 244 -11.15 -4.59 -24.62
N PHE A 245 -10.35 -4.20 -23.63
CA PHE A 245 -10.10 -5.04 -22.44
C PHE A 245 -11.36 -5.26 -21.60
N SER A 246 -12.15 -4.21 -21.35
CA SER A 246 -13.42 -4.31 -20.62
C SER A 246 -14.37 -5.32 -21.28
N LYS A 247 -14.54 -5.20 -22.60
CA LYS A 247 -15.35 -6.11 -23.40
C LYS A 247 -14.81 -7.55 -23.36
N ALA A 248 -13.51 -7.74 -23.54
CA ALA A 248 -12.89 -9.07 -23.54
C ALA A 248 -12.98 -9.75 -22.17
N PHE A 249 -12.91 -8.98 -21.08
CA PHE A 249 -13.08 -9.50 -19.74
C PHE A 249 -14.54 -9.82 -19.38
N GLY A 250 -15.50 -9.31 -20.14
CA GLY A 250 -16.92 -9.46 -19.87
C GLY A 250 -17.39 -8.61 -18.68
N VAL A 251 -16.74 -7.45 -18.46
CA VAL A 251 -17.14 -6.52 -17.40
C VAL A 251 -18.38 -5.74 -17.88
N SER A 252 -19.41 -5.65 -17.03
CA SER A 252 -20.59 -4.84 -17.33
C SER A 252 -20.26 -3.35 -17.31
N LEU A 253 -20.99 -2.53 -18.07
CA LEU A 253 -20.77 -1.08 -18.14
C LEU A 253 -20.83 -0.41 -16.76
N ASP A 254 -21.82 -0.76 -15.94
CA ASP A 254 -21.94 -0.22 -14.58
C ASP A 254 -20.72 -0.57 -13.71
N ARG A 255 -20.18 -1.78 -13.89
CA ARG A 255 -18.99 -2.21 -13.16
C ARG A 255 -17.74 -1.52 -13.70
N GLU A 256 -17.62 -1.36 -15.01
CA GLU A 256 -16.53 -0.62 -15.66
C GLU A 256 -16.48 0.83 -15.15
N GLU A 257 -17.62 1.52 -15.12
CA GLU A 257 -17.73 2.89 -14.61
C GLU A 257 -17.30 2.97 -13.13
N ALA A 258 -17.72 2.01 -12.31
CA ALA A 258 -17.30 1.93 -10.92
C ALA A 258 -15.77 1.73 -10.79
N LEU A 259 -15.18 0.79 -11.55
CA LEU A 259 -13.74 0.53 -11.52
C LEU A 259 -12.95 1.76 -11.98
N ARG A 260 -13.42 2.44 -13.03
CA ARG A 260 -12.85 3.72 -13.50
C ARG A 260 -12.89 4.78 -12.40
N HIS A 261 -14.03 4.91 -11.71
CA HIS A 261 -14.18 5.87 -10.63
C HIS A 261 -13.26 5.57 -9.43
N TRP A 262 -13.14 4.28 -9.06
CA TRP A 262 -12.23 3.84 -7.99
C TRP A 262 -10.77 4.08 -8.33
N ALA A 263 -10.37 3.84 -9.59
CA ALA A 263 -9.05 4.17 -10.09
C ALA A 263 -8.76 5.67 -9.96
N ALA A 264 -9.67 6.53 -10.46
CA ALA A 264 -9.52 7.98 -10.39
C ALA A 264 -9.41 8.51 -8.95
N GLN A 265 -10.26 8.01 -8.05
CA GLN A 265 -10.15 8.30 -6.61
C GLN A 265 -8.78 7.89 -6.08
N LYS A 266 -8.26 6.71 -6.44
CA LYS A 266 -6.97 6.26 -5.93
C LYS A 266 -5.81 7.16 -6.36
N ILE A 267 -5.85 7.72 -7.56
CA ILE A 267 -4.86 8.69 -8.04
C ILE A 267 -4.88 9.94 -7.14
N VAL A 268 -6.05 10.55 -6.95
CA VAL A 268 -6.21 11.75 -6.09
C VAL A 268 -5.76 11.46 -4.66
N GLU A 269 -6.15 10.31 -4.11
CA GLU A 269 -5.75 9.87 -2.78
C GLU A 269 -4.23 9.77 -2.64
N SER A 270 -3.56 9.19 -3.64
CA SER A 270 -2.11 9.00 -3.65
C SER A 270 -1.36 10.35 -3.75
N ILE A 271 -1.90 11.30 -4.50
CA ILE A 271 -1.35 12.67 -4.58
C ILE A 271 -1.51 13.37 -3.24
N LEU A 272 -2.71 13.38 -2.66
CA LEU A 272 -2.98 13.98 -1.35
C LEU A 272 -2.04 13.43 -0.28
N MET A 273 -1.86 12.11 -0.22
CA MET A 273 -0.90 11.47 0.71
C MET A 273 0.55 11.92 0.45
N GLY A 274 0.90 12.20 -0.80
CA GLY A 274 2.18 12.76 -1.20
C GLY A 274 2.40 14.20 -0.76
N CYS A 275 1.39 15.06 -0.92
CA CYS A 275 1.43 16.46 -0.47
C CYS A 275 1.65 16.55 1.03
N TYR A 276 0.87 15.78 1.80
CA TYR A 276 0.98 15.75 3.26
C TYR A 276 2.26 15.07 3.80
N ALA A 277 3.26 14.80 2.96
CA ALA A 277 4.52 14.21 3.41
C ALA A 277 5.29 15.11 4.39
N ASP A 278 5.10 16.43 4.35
CA ASP A 278 5.62 17.39 5.33
C ASP A 278 4.58 17.85 6.38
N GLY A 279 3.37 17.28 6.33
CA GLY A 279 2.31 17.49 7.30
C GLY A 279 1.33 18.62 6.97
N GLU A 280 1.57 19.39 5.90
CA GLU A 280 0.69 20.48 5.46
C GLU A 280 0.36 20.33 3.97
N LEU A 281 -0.69 21.02 3.52
CA LEU A 281 -1.07 21.11 2.10
C LEU A 281 -1.22 22.58 1.79
N ASP A 282 -0.41 23.11 0.88
CA ASP A 282 -0.49 24.52 0.50
C ASP A 282 -1.57 24.81 -0.57
N ASP A 283 -1.90 26.08 -0.76
CA ASP A 283 -2.94 26.51 -1.69
C ASP A 283 -2.60 26.19 -3.17
N GLU A 284 -1.31 26.16 -3.53
CA GLU A 284 -0.89 25.82 -4.89
C GLU A 284 -1.02 24.31 -5.15
N GLU A 285 -0.59 23.49 -4.19
CA GLU A 285 -0.77 22.04 -4.21
C GLU A 285 -2.25 21.68 -4.28
N ARG A 286 -3.07 22.32 -3.44
CA ARG A 286 -4.53 22.12 -3.46
C ARG A 286 -5.13 22.44 -4.83
N LYS A 287 -4.77 23.60 -5.41
CA LYS A 287 -5.27 23.98 -6.74
C LYS A 287 -4.88 22.98 -7.83
N ARG A 288 -3.66 22.43 -7.77
CA ARG A 288 -3.20 21.40 -8.73
C ARG A 288 -3.98 20.09 -8.55
N ILE A 289 -4.22 19.67 -7.30
CA ILE A 289 -5.03 18.48 -7.01
C ILE A 289 -6.45 18.65 -7.57
N ASP A 290 -7.07 19.80 -7.34
CA ASP A 290 -8.43 20.07 -7.82
C ASP A 290 -8.49 20.09 -9.37
N GLN A 291 -7.48 20.64 -10.04
CA GLN A 291 -7.35 20.62 -11.51
C GLN A 291 -7.21 19.20 -12.06
N LEU A 292 -6.28 18.42 -11.50
CA LEU A 292 -6.08 17.02 -11.90
C LEU A 292 -7.34 16.19 -11.64
N ALA A 293 -7.92 16.33 -10.45
CA ALA A 293 -9.14 15.61 -10.06
C ALA A 293 -10.28 15.89 -11.05
N GLN A 294 -10.46 17.16 -11.45
CA GLN A 294 -11.44 17.53 -12.46
C GLN A 294 -11.14 16.86 -13.81
N GLY A 295 -9.89 16.84 -14.25
CA GLY A 295 -9.46 16.19 -15.50
C GLY A 295 -9.80 14.70 -15.56
N ILE A 296 -9.61 13.98 -14.45
CA ILE A 296 -9.90 12.55 -14.35
C ILE A 296 -11.33 12.22 -13.86
N GLY A 297 -12.20 13.23 -13.73
CA GLY A 297 -13.62 13.06 -13.43
C GLY A 297 -13.99 12.92 -11.94
N VAL A 298 -13.12 13.34 -11.04
CA VAL A 298 -13.36 13.42 -9.59
C VAL A 298 -13.78 14.86 -9.24
N ASN A 299 -15.01 15.03 -8.74
CA ASN A 299 -15.53 16.36 -8.40
C ASN A 299 -14.94 16.92 -7.08
N GLU A 300 -14.95 18.24 -6.94
CA GLU A 300 -14.39 18.97 -5.80
C GLU A 300 -14.93 18.51 -4.43
N ALA A 301 -16.23 18.23 -4.33
CA ALA A 301 -16.84 17.76 -3.09
C ALA A 301 -16.28 16.40 -2.64
N LEU A 302 -16.03 15.51 -3.60
CA LEU A 302 -15.39 14.23 -3.36
C LEU A 302 -13.92 14.42 -2.99
N VAL A 303 -13.18 15.29 -3.67
CA VAL A 303 -11.79 15.64 -3.30
C VAL A 303 -11.71 16.12 -1.85
N ALA A 304 -12.59 17.04 -1.45
CA ALA A 304 -12.64 17.54 -0.07
C ALA A 304 -12.93 16.43 0.95
N LYS A 305 -13.83 15.49 0.63
CA LYS A 305 -14.09 14.33 1.47
C LYS A 305 -12.87 13.42 1.58
N MET A 306 -12.17 13.20 0.47
CA MET A 306 -10.94 12.40 0.41
C MET A 306 -9.80 13.04 1.20
N ASP A 307 -9.62 14.35 1.08
CA ASP A 307 -8.66 15.14 1.87
C ASP A 307 -8.89 14.93 3.38
N VAL A 308 -10.12 15.10 3.86
CA VAL A 308 -10.47 14.82 5.27
C VAL A 308 -10.10 13.38 5.66
N GLY A 309 -10.36 12.42 4.79
CA GLY A 309 -9.99 11.01 5.00
C GLY A 309 -8.48 10.80 5.10
N VAL A 310 -7.71 11.41 4.20
CA VAL A 310 -6.24 11.37 4.19
C VAL A 310 -5.69 12.01 5.46
N ARG A 311 -6.13 13.21 5.84
CA ARG A 311 -5.67 13.89 7.06
C ARG A 311 -5.95 13.08 8.33
N LYS A 312 -7.12 12.45 8.42
CA LYS A 312 -7.45 11.53 9.53
C LYS A 312 -6.52 10.33 9.60
N ARG A 313 -6.16 9.73 8.45
CA ARG A 313 -5.22 8.59 8.39
C ARG A 313 -3.79 9.01 8.75
N LEU A 314 -3.39 10.22 8.40
CA LEU A 314 -2.07 10.77 8.73
C LEU A 314 -2.00 11.37 10.14
N GLY A 315 -3.13 11.49 10.86
CA GLY A 315 -3.17 12.08 12.20
C GLY A 315 -2.90 13.60 12.22
N VAL A 316 -3.28 14.30 11.15
CA VAL A 316 -3.09 15.76 10.98
C VAL A 316 -4.31 16.56 11.48
N VAL A 317 -5.39 15.88 11.91
CA VAL A 317 -6.62 16.49 12.46
C VAL A 317 -6.68 16.32 13.97
#